data_AF-A0A2A4QTL8-F1
#
_entry.id   AF-A0A2A4QTL8-F1
#
_cell.length_a   1.000
_cell.length_b   1.000
_cell.length_c   1.000
_cell.angle_alpha   90.00
_cell.angle_beta   90.00
_cell.angle_gamma   90.00
#
_symmetry.space_group_name_H-M   'P 1'
#
loop_
_entity.id
_entity.type
_entity.pdbx_description
1 polymer ?
#
loop_
_entity_poly.entity_id
_entity_poly.type
_entity_poly.pdbx_seq_one_letter_code
_entity_poly.pdbx_strand_id
1 'polypeptide(L)' 'MIEQRLPKKAFIRVHKSFMVAVDKIASIEHNKIHILTHKIPIGLTYKSVVSGLYG' A
#
# COMPACT_ATOMS: atom_id res chain seq x y z
N MET A 1 22.32 4.46 -15.87
CA MET A 1 21.84 4.20 -14.49
C MET A 1 20.46 4.80 -14.32
N ILE A 2 19.41 4.00 -14.42
CA ILE A 2 17.99 4.43 -14.36
C ILE A 2 17.38 4.11 -12.97
N GLU A 3 18.15 3.44 -12.12
CA GLU A 3 17.69 2.80 -10.88
C GLU A 3 17.32 3.77 -9.74
N GLN A 4 17.54 5.09 -9.91
CA GLN A 4 17.23 6.11 -8.90
C GLN A 4 15.90 6.86 -9.13
N ARG A 5 15.12 6.53 -10.16
CA ARG A 5 13.93 7.31 -10.55
C ARG A 5 12.57 6.74 -10.14
N LEU A 6 12.52 5.68 -9.34
CA LEU A 6 11.27 5.28 -8.71
C LEU A 6 11.29 5.77 -7.26
N PRO A 7 10.45 6.76 -6.88
CA PRO A 7 10.38 7.18 -5.50
C PRO A 7 9.94 5.97 -4.68
N LYS A 8 10.79 5.49 -3.76
CA LYS A 8 10.47 4.38 -2.83
C LYS A 8 9.17 4.61 -2.04
N LYS A 9 8.64 5.85 -2.04
CA LYS A 9 7.32 6.23 -1.52
C LYS A 9 6.14 5.73 -2.34
N ALA A 10 6.32 5.28 -3.58
CA ALA A 10 5.23 4.91 -4.45
C ALA A 10 4.62 3.54 -4.13
N PHE A 11 5.32 2.65 -3.44
CA PHE A 11 4.82 1.31 -3.13
C PHE A 11 4.98 0.98 -1.65
N ILE A 12 3.95 0.40 -1.06
CA ILE A 12 3.90 0.01 0.35
C ILE A 12 3.61 -1.48 0.46
N ARG A 13 4.18 -2.10 1.49
CA ARG A 13 3.93 -3.51 1.77
C ARG A 13 2.75 -3.64 2.70
N VAL A 14 1.75 -4.41 2.27
CA VAL A 14 0.46 -4.53 2.96
C VAL A 14 0.20 -5.96 3.41
N HIS A 15 0.98 -6.90 2.88
CA HIS A 15 1.00 -8.29 3.30
C HIS A 15 2.40 -8.88 3.11
N LYS A 16 2.67 -10.05 3.70
CA LYS A 16 3.93 -10.78 3.49
C LYS A 16 4.18 -11.09 2.00
N SER A 17 3.12 -11.28 1.23
CA SER A 17 3.20 -11.64 -0.20
C SER A 17 2.79 -10.51 -1.16
N PHE A 18 2.30 -9.37 -0.67
CA PHE A 18 1.72 -8.33 -1.51
C PHE A 18 2.23 -6.93 -1.17
N MET A 19 2.54 -6.18 -2.23
CA MET A 19 2.85 -4.75 -2.20
C MET A 19 1.89 -4.02 -3.12
N VAL A 20 1.53 -2.79 -2.77
CA VAL A 20 0.57 -1.98 -3.51
C VAL A 20 1.15 -0.60 -3.79
N ALA A 21 0.79 -0.02 -4.93
CA ALA A 21 1.19 1.34 -5.26
C ALA A 21 0.30 2.34 -4.51
N VAL A 22 0.88 3.23 -3.70
CA VAL A 22 0.18 4.27 -2.93
C VAL A 22 -0.61 5.19 -3.86
N ASP A 23 -0.05 5.55 -5.01
CA ASP A 23 -0.70 6.35 -6.06
C ASP A 23 -1.99 5.71 -6.60
N LYS A 24 -2.09 4.37 -6.55
CA LYS A 24 -3.26 3.62 -7.03
C LYS A 24 -4.26 3.31 -5.92
N ILE A 25 -3.97 3.65 -4.66
CA ILE A 25 -4.89 3.43 -3.56
C ILE A 25 -6.04 4.42 -3.71
N ALA A 26 -7.24 3.91 -3.96
CA ALA A 26 -8.45 4.70 -3.98
C ALA A 26 -8.90 5.06 -2.56
N SER A 27 -8.98 4.05 -1.69
CA SER A 27 -9.33 4.20 -0.27
C SER A 27 -8.76 3.04 0.56
N ILE A 28 -8.60 3.26 1.86
CA ILE A 28 -8.24 2.22 2.82
C ILE A 28 -9.37 2.06 3.82
N GLU A 29 -10.04 0.92 3.82
CA GLU A 29 -11.10 0.57 4.76
C GLU A 29 -10.57 -0.40 5.80
N HIS A 30 -10.26 0.11 7.00
CA HIS A 30 -9.88 -0.62 8.23
C HIS A 30 -8.76 -1.68 8.08
N ASN A 31 -9.00 -2.76 7.35
CA ASN A 31 -8.09 -3.88 7.10
C ASN A 31 -7.99 -4.24 5.60
N LYS A 32 -8.52 -3.41 4.69
CA LYS A 32 -8.53 -3.65 3.24
C LYS A 32 -8.17 -2.37 2.49
N ILE A 33 -7.44 -2.54 1.40
CA ILE A 33 -7.09 -1.45 0.48
C ILE A 33 -7.91 -1.63 -0.77
N HIS A 34 -8.58 -0.57 -1.18
CA HIS A 34 -9.32 -0.50 -2.42
C HIS A 34 -8.40 0.14 -3.46
N ILE A 35 -8.13 -0.61 -4.53
CA ILE A 35 -7.27 -0.20 -5.64
C ILE A 35 -8.09 -0.38 -6.90
N LEU A 36 -8.54 0.72 -7.51
CA LEU A 36 -9.43 0.69 -8.66
C LEU A 36 -10.63 -0.23 -8.37
N THR A 37 -10.71 -1.39 -9.03
CA THR A 37 -11.76 -2.41 -8.91
C THR A 37 -11.39 -3.58 -7.99
N HIS A 38 -10.15 -3.63 -7.48
CA HIS A 38 -9.64 -4.72 -6.65
C HIS A 38 -9.58 -4.35 -5.16
N LYS A 39 -9.78 -5.36 -4.31
CA LYS A 39 -9.69 -5.24 -2.86
C LYS A 39 -8.56 -6.12 -2.35
N ILE A 40 -7.52 -5.50 -1.79
CA ILE A 40 -6.36 -6.20 -1.22
C ILE A 40 -6.53 -6.26 0.30
N PRO A 41 -6.52 -7.44 0.93
CA PRO A 41 -6.51 -7.54 2.39
C PRO A 41 -5.16 -7.10 2.96
N ILE A 42 -5.19 -6.38 4.07
CA ILE A 42 -4.02 -5.93 4.82
C ILE A 42 -3.78 -6.90 5.96
N GLY A 43 -2.55 -7.41 6.08
CA GLY A 43 -2.16 -8.20 7.24
C GLY A 43 -2.12 -7.35 8.50
N LEU A 44 -2.56 -7.90 9.63
CA LEU A 44 -2.60 -7.19 10.93
C LEU A 44 -1.28 -6.48 11.27
N THR A 45 -0.15 -7.14 11.02
CA THR A 45 1.20 -6.59 11.24
C THR A 45 1.49 -5.34 10.40
N TYR A 46 0.93 -5.25 9.20
CA TYR A 46 1.16 -4.16 8.26
C TYR A 46 0.14 -3.03 8.41
N LYS A 47 -0.99 -3.27 9.08
CA LYS A 47 -2.05 -2.28 9.27
C LYS A 47 -1.53 -0.97 9.89
N SER A 48 -0.66 -1.08 10.90
CA SER A 48 -0.06 0.09 11.55
C SER A 48 0.78 0.92 10.57
N VAL A 49 1.61 0.26 9.75
CA VAL A 49 2.41 0.91 8.71
C VAL A 49 1.54 1.61 7.68
N VAL A 50 0.44 0.96 7.27
CA VAL A 50 -0.49 1.51 6.29
C VAL A 50 -1.26 2.71 6.85
N SER A 51 -1.69 2.64 8.12
CA SER A 51 -2.40 3.74 8.79
C SER A 51 -1.52 4.97 8.97
N GLY A 52 -0.22 4.80 9.20
CA GLY A 52 0.72 5.90 9.37
C GLY A 52 1.06 6.68 8.09
N LEU A 53 0.55 6.26 6.93
CA LEU A 53 0.77 6.96 5.65
C LEU A 53 -0.24 8.09 5.39
N TYR A 54 -1.35 8.10 6.12
CA TYR A 54 -2.45 9.06 5.94
C TYR A 54 -2.68 9.92 7.20
N GLY A 55 -1.70 9.92 8.11
CA GLY A 55 -1.61 10.84 9.25
C GLY A 55 -0.75 12.04 8.95
#